data_AF-A0A2R6MWY9-F1
#
_entry.id   AF-A0A2R6MWY9-F1
#
_cell.length_a   1.000
_cell.length_b   1.000
_cell.length_c   1.000
_cell.angle_alpha   90.00
_cell.angle_beta   90.00
_cell.angle_gamma   90.00
#
_symmetry.space_group_name_H-M   'P 1'
#
loop_
_entity.id
_entity.type
_entity.pdbx_description
1 polymer ?
#
loop_
_entity_poly.entity_id
_entity_poly.type
_entity_poly.pdbx_seq_one_letter_code
_entity_poly.pdbx_strand_id
1 'polypeptide(L)' 'MIDRDLLREEPEAVRRAVETKGVDVDLDRVIELDEQWRELKARGDDLRHERNEVSDRIG' A
#
# COMPACT_ATOMS: atom_id res chain seq x y z
N MET A 1 -10.57 -8.97 -6.60
CA MET A 1 -9.33 -8.60 -5.89
C MET A 1 -9.66 -8.71 -4.41
N ILE A 2 -8.80 -9.32 -3.58
CA ILE A 2 -9.01 -9.27 -2.12
C ILE A 2 -8.96 -7.80 -1.70
N ASP A 3 -9.79 -7.43 -0.74
CA ASP A 3 -9.75 -6.09 -0.15
C ASP A 3 -8.37 -5.86 0.47
N ARG A 4 -7.66 -4.81 0.04
CA ARG A 4 -6.33 -4.48 0.57
C ARG A 4 -6.43 -4.03 2.03
N ASP A 5 -7.57 -3.55 2.46
CA ASP A 5 -7.78 -3.15 3.85
C ASP A 5 -7.88 -4.38 4.75
N LEU A 6 -8.50 -5.48 4.28
CA LEU A 6 -8.49 -6.76 5.01
C LEU A 6 -7.06 -7.31 5.20
N LEU A 7 -6.19 -7.18 4.18
CA LEU A 7 -4.79 -7.57 4.29
C LEU A 7 -4.04 -6.77 5.37
N ARG A 8 -4.42 -5.51 5.59
CA ARG A 8 -3.76 -4.60 6.53
C ARG A 8 -4.29 -4.74 7.95
N GLU A 9 -5.61 -4.86 8.08
CA GLU A 9 -6.30 -4.93 9.36
C GLU A 9 -6.18 -6.33 9.98
N GLU A 10 -6.22 -7.38 9.16
CA GLU A 10 -6.23 -8.77 9.60
C GLU A 10 -5.25 -9.68 8.81
N PRO A 11 -3.94 -9.36 8.79
CA PRO A 11 -2.95 -10.12 8.01
C PRO A 11 -2.89 -11.61 8.39
N GLU A 12 -3.08 -11.93 9.68
CA GLU A 12 -3.08 -13.33 10.16
C GLU A 12 -4.31 -14.12 9.67
N ALA A 13 -5.46 -13.47 9.53
CA ALA A 13 -6.63 -14.12 8.95
C ALA A 13 -6.41 -14.44 7.47
N VAL A 14 -5.75 -13.53 6.74
CA VAL A 14 -5.36 -13.76 5.35
C VAL A 14 -4.31 -14.86 5.23
N ARG A 15 -3.30 -14.89 6.11
CA ARG A 15 -2.28 -15.97 6.14
C ARG A 15 -2.92 -17.34 6.31
N ARG A 16 -3.79 -17.51 7.30
CA ARG A 16 -4.55 -18.75 7.50
C ARG A 16 -5.40 -19.13 6.29
N ALA A 17 -6.03 -18.15 5.64
CA ALA A 17 -6.85 -18.39 4.46
C ALA A 17 -6.02 -18.84 3.24
N VAL A 18 -4.82 -18.28 3.08
CA VAL A 18 -3.86 -18.69 2.04
C VAL A 18 -3.39 -20.12 2.28
N GLU A 19 -2.96 -20.43 3.50
CA GLU A 19 -2.53 -21.78 3.90
C GLU A 19 -3.64 -22.81 3.72
N THR A 20 -4.86 -22.50 4.18
CA THR A 20 -6.03 -23.38 4.05
C THR A 20 -6.36 -23.67 2.58
N LYS A 21 -6.17 -22.68 1.70
CA LYS A 21 -6.40 -22.85 0.26
C LYS A 21 -5.25 -23.57 -0.45
N GLY A 22 -4.13 -23.82 0.24
CA GLY A 22 -2.95 -24.46 -0.34
C GLY A 22 -2.33 -23.64 -1.47
N VAL A 23 -2.45 -22.31 -1.41
CA VAL A 23 -1.91 -21.41 -2.44
C VAL A 23 -0.47 -21.07 -2.08
N ASP A 24 0.43 -21.32 -3.02
CA ASP A 24 1.82 -20.89 -2.92
C ASP A 24 1.92 -19.40 -3.30
N VAL A 25 1.86 -18.54 -2.29
CA VAL A 25 2.06 -17.10 -2.42
C VAL A 25 2.92 -16.59 -1.28
N ASP A 26 3.90 -15.78 -1.64
CA ASP A 26 4.74 -15.05 -0.68
C ASP A 26 3.95 -13.86 -0.11
N LEU A 27 3.16 -14.12 0.93
CA LEU A 27 2.32 -13.12 1.57
C LEU A 27 3.14 -12.00 2.21
N ASP A 28 4.30 -12.34 2.77
CA ASP A 28 5.20 -11.38 3.39
C ASP A 28 5.70 -10.37 2.35
N ARG A 29 6.09 -10.84 1.17
CA ARG A 29 6.46 -9.96 0.06
C ARG A 29 5.31 -9.07 -0.41
N VAL A 30 4.08 -9.56 -0.39
CA VAL A 30 2.90 -8.75 -0.75
C VAL A 30 2.68 -7.62 0.26
N ILE A 31 2.84 -7.90 1.56
CA ILE A 31 2.71 -6.91 2.63
C ILE A 31 3.79 -5.83 2.49
N GLU A 32 5.04 -6.22 2.27
CA GLU A 32 6.15 -5.26 2.04
C GLU A 32 5.89 -4.33 0.85
N LEU A 33 5.38 -4.89 -0.26
CA LEU A 33 5.06 -4.10 -1.45
C LEU A 33 3.91 -3.13 -1.21
N ASP A 34 2.91 -3.52 -0.40
CA ASP A 34 1.83 -2.61 -0.02
C ASP A 34 2.34 -1.43 0.81
N GLU A 35 3.25 -1.69 1.75
CA GLU A 35 3.91 -0.66 2.56
C GLU A 35 4.70 0.33 1.70
N GLN A 36 5.58 -0.17 0.83
CA GLN A 36 6.38 0.66 -0.08
C GLN A 36 5.50 1.51 -1.00
N TRP A 37 4.42 0.92 -1.51
CA TRP A 37 3.47 1.64 -2.35
C TRP A 37 2.80 2.79 -1.59
N ARG A 38 2.41 2.58 -0.32
CA ARG A 38 1.79 3.64 0.51
C ARG A 38 2.75 4.78 0.79
N GLU A 39 4.00 4.47 1.13
CA GLU A 39 5.05 5.46 1.36
C GLU A 39 5.29 6.32 0.11
N LEU A 40 5.49 5.66 -1.04
CA LEU A 40 5.73 6.37 -2.31
C LEU A 40 4.53 7.21 -2.74
N LYS A 41 3.30 6.72 -2.49
CA LYS A 41 2.08 7.49 -2.78
C LYS A 41 2.02 8.75 -1.93
N ALA A 42 2.23 8.64 -0.62
CA ALA A 42 2.21 9.78 0.30
C ALA A 42 3.25 10.83 -0.11
N ARG A 43 4.50 10.41 -0.35
CA ARG A 43 5.56 11.29 -0.84
C ARG A 43 5.19 11.96 -2.17
N GLY A 44 4.57 11.22 -3.07
CA GLY A 44 4.10 11.77 -4.35
C GLY A 44 3.01 12.84 -4.18
N ASP A 45 2.11 12.65 -3.22
CA ASP A 45 1.06 13.62 -2.89
C ASP A 45 1.64 14.88 -2.24
N ASP A 46 2.61 14.73 -1.34
CA ASP A 46 3.35 15.85 -0.72
C ASP A 46 4.09 16.68 -1.78
N LEU A 47 4.83 16.03 -2.69
CA LEU A 47 5.53 16.72 -3.78
C LEU A 47 4.57 17.46 -4.72
N ARG A 48 3.39 16.91 -5.00
CA ARG A 48 2.36 17.59 -5.79
C ARG A 48 1.84 18.83 -5.08
N HIS A 49 1.64 18.73 -3.77
CA HIS A 49 1.20 19.85 -2.93
C HIS A 49 2.24 20.97 -2.95
N GLU A 50 3.50 20.67 -2.63
CA GLU A 50 4.62 21.62 -2.68
C GLU A 50 4.74 22.31 -4.04
N ARG A 51 4.65 21.53 -5.14
CA ARG A 51 4.71 22.06 -6.49
C ARG A 51 3.56 23.03 -6.77
N ASN A 52 2.35 22.75 -6.31
CA ASN A 52 1.21 23.65 -6.49
C ASN A 52 1.40 24.94 -5.69
N GLU A 53 1.86 24.87 -4.45
CA GLU A 53 2.16 26.06 -3.63
C GLU A 53 3.27 26.93 -4.23
N VAL A 54 4.28 26.32 -4.87
CA VAL A 54 5.30 27.06 -5.62
C VAL A 54 4.68 27.75 -6.84
N SER A 55 3.90 27.03 -7.64
CA SER A 55 3.21 27.58 -8.81
C SER A 55 2.33 28.78 -8.47
N ASP A 56 1.54 28.68 -7.39
CA ASP A 56 0.62 29.74 -6.96
C ASP A 56 1.37 31.00 -6.46
N ARG A 57 2.62 30.85 -6.01
CA ARG A 57 3.45 31.99 -5.58
C ARG A 57 4.13 32.73 -6.74
N ILE A 58 4.30 32.07 -7.88
CA ILE A 58 5.03 32.63 -9.04
C ILE A 58 4.12 33.02 -10.20
N GLY A 59 2.87 32.54 -10.23
CA GLY A 59 1.83 32.93 -11.19
C GLY A 59 1.10 34.19 -10.76
#